data_AF-B9XAS6-F1
#
_entry.id   AF-B9XAS6-F1
#
_cell.length_a   1.000
_cell.length_b   1.000
_cell.length_c   1.000
_cell.angle_alpha   90.00
_cell.angle_beta   90.00
_cell.angle_gamma   90.00
#
_symmetry.space_group_name_H-M   'P 1'
#
loop_
_entity.id
_entity.type
_entity.pdbx_description
1 polymer ?
#
loop_
_entity_poly.entity_id
_entity_poly.type
_entity_poly.pdbx_seq_one_letter_code
_entity_poly.pdbx_strand_id
1 'polypeptide(L)'
;MSLNPATHDHTNPVSQTIPPKSNGAVRPIDELNEQGRRVQELVDQVDAVADPATRALLQDCLQSVLALHGQGLAQVLQVVQDSGYEGQKVFDRLIHDSVVRRLLLIHGLHPVNLEARLLEALDKVRPYMESHGGNVELISLVNDKACLRLQGTCKSCPSSAITLELAVRHAIEEACPDLIGFEVEGAVEPTTLDQTSSDAKFQPASWTLLEDLAQLNNDNLRVIETKGISLLICKVNENLYAYRNLCPACGLAFKSDGLEEGQLKCPIGHRYDAQRAGAGVHNLDLHLDPFPLLVENGRVKVSLR
;
A
#
# COMPACT_ATOMS: atom_id res chain seq x y z
N MET A 1 -26.08 38.54 -67.13
CA MET A 1 -25.69 39.63 -66.21
C MET A 1 -26.54 39.45 -64.96
N SER A 2 -26.04 38.74 -63.94
CA SER A 2 -25.38 39.31 -62.75
C SER A 2 -26.42 39.95 -61.80
N LEU A 3 -26.58 39.63 -60.51
CA LEU A 3 -25.75 38.97 -59.49
C LEU A 3 -26.60 38.51 -58.28
N ASN A 4 -26.17 37.40 -57.65
CA ASN A 4 -26.28 36.90 -56.27
C ASN A 4 -27.61 36.77 -55.47
N PRO A 5 -27.91 35.54 -54.98
CA PRO A 5 -28.77 35.29 -53.81
C PRO A 5 -27.96 35.20 -52.50
N ALA A 6 -28.72 35.29 -51.39
CA ALA A 6 -28.27 35.23 -50.01
C ALA A 6 -27.57 33.90 -49.63
N THR A 7 -26.50 34.03 -48.86
CA THR A 7 -25.80 32.96 -48.17
C THR A 7 -26.65 32.43 -47.00
N HIS A 8 -27.11 31.19 -47.08
CA HIS A 8 -27.53 30.42 -45.92
C HIS A 8 -26.57 29.26 -45.67
N ASP A 9 -26.16 29.23 -44.42
CA ASP A 9 -25.08 28.48 -43.81
C ASP A 9 -25.37 26.96 -43.78
N HIS A 10 -24.36 26.18 -44.12
CA HIS A 10 -24.41 24.72 -44.11
C HIS A 10 -24.24 24.20 -42.67
N THR A 11 -25.31 23.73 -42.05
CA THR A 11 -25.21 22.88 -40.86
C THR A 11 -24.67 21.51 -41.27
N ASN A 12 -23.40 21.25 -40.95
CA ASN A 12 -22.77 19.93 -41.01
C ASN A 12 -22.52 19.45 -39.56
N PRO A 13 -22.97 18.25 -39.15
CA PRO A 13 -22.83 17.81 -37.76
C PRO A 13 -21.36 17.50 -37.45
N VAL A 14 -20.88 18.07 -36.35
CA VAL A 14 -19.54 17.84 -35.81
C VAL A 14 -19.43 16.37 -35.41
N SER A 15 -18.78 15.58 -36.27
CA SER A 15 -18.25 14.26 -35.92
C SER A 15 -17.32 14.42 -34.73
N GLN A 16 -17.73 13.88 -33.59
CA GLN A 16 -16.89 13.71 -32.41
C GLN A 16 -15.73 12.78 -32.79
N THR A 17 -14.58 13.38 -33.09
CA THR A 17 -13.32 12.67 -33.19
C THR A 17 -12.91 12.23 -31.78
N ILE A 18 -13.11 10.94 -31.52
CA ILE A 18 -12.52 10.24 -30.37
C ILE A 18 -11.00 10.48 -30.43
N PRO A 19 -10.36 11.05 -29.39
CA PRO A 19 -8.92 11.25 -29.42
C PRO A 19 -8.21 9.88 -29.48
N PRO A 20 -7.12 9.76 -30.25
CA PRO A 20 -6.40 8.50 -30.39
C PRO A 20 -5.86 8.07 -29.02
N LYS A 21 -6.01 6.78 -28.71
CA LYS A 21 -5.40 6.14 -27.53
C LYS A 21 -3.89 6.40 -27.55
N SER A 22 -3.40 7.19 -26.60
CA SER A 22 -1.97 7.43 -26.42
C SER A 22 -1.31 6.13 -25.94
N ASN A 23 -0.69 5.43 -26.88
CA ASN A 23 0.28 4.37 -26.60
C ASN A 23 1.50 4.98 -25.87
N GLY A 24 1.83 4.49 -24.67
CA GLY A 24 3.18 4.61 -24.11
C GLY A 24 3.54 5.85 -23.27
N ALA A 25 2.61 6.46 -22.53
CA ALA A 25 2.99 7.44 -21.51
C ALA A 25 3.37 6.72 -20.20
N VAL A 26 4.63 6.79 -19.81
CA VAL A 26 5.04 6.53 -18.43
C VAL A 26 4.19 7.44 -17.54
N ARG A 27 3.55 6.92 -16.48
CA ARG A 27 2.68 7.75 -15.67
C ARG A 27 3.55 8.75 -14.89
N PRO A 28 3.13 10.01 -14.68
CA PRO A 28 3.88 11.00 -13.89
C PRO A 28 4.26 10.52 -12.48
N ILE A 29 3.50 9.56 -11.94
CA ILE A 29 3.78 8.92 -10.65
C ILE A 29 4.97 7.95 -10.70
N ASP A 30 5.18 7.25 -11.81
CA ASP A 30 6.25 6.28 -11.97
C ASP A 30 7.60 7.00 -12.09
N GLU A 31 7.63 8.10 -12.85
CA GLU A 31 8.79 8.98 -12.95
C GLU A 31 9.14 9.60 -11.58
N LEU A 32 8.13 10.08 -10.84
CA LEU A 32 8.34 10.65 -9.51
C LEU A 32 8.88 9.61 -8.52
N ASN A 33 8.38 8.37 -8.57
CA ASN A 33 8.87 7.29 -7.73
C ASN A 33 10.34 6.94 -8.05
N GLU A 34 10.70 6.89 -9.34
CA GLU A 34 12.08 6.64 -9.76
C GLU A 34 13.02 7.78 -9.36
N GLN A 35 12.57 9.04 -9.49
CA GLN A 35 13.33 10.19 -8.96
C GLN A 35 13.49 10.11 -7.44
N GLY A 36 12.44 9.72 -6.70
CA GLY A 36 12.52 9.50 -5.25
C GLY A 36 13.56 8.44 -4.88
N ARG A 37 13.58 7.31 -5.58
CA ARG A 37 14.57 6.24 -5.41
C ARG A 37 15.99 6.75 -5.66
N ARG A 38 16.18 7.54 -6.72
CA ARG A 38 17.48 8.14 -7.05
C ARG A 38 17.94 9.14 -6.00
N VAL A 39 17.04 9.96 -5.46
CA VAL A 39 17.33 10.89 -4.37
C VAL A 39 17.77 10.12 -3.12
N GLN A 40 17.08 9.04 -2.76
CA GLN A 40 17.46 8.21 -1.61
C GLN A 40 18.87 7.62 -1.76
N GLU A 41 19.19 7.04 -2.92
CA GLU A 41 20.53 6.51 -3.20
C GLU A 41 21.64 7.57 -3.05
N LEU A 42 21.34 8.81 -3.46
CA LEU A 42 22.29 9.91 -3.36
C LEU A 42 22.46 10.38 -1.90
N VAL A 43 21.38 10.43 -1.13
CA VAL A 43 21.43 10.72 0.32
C VAL A 43 22.26 9.66 1.04
N ASP A 44 22.03 8.37 0.76
CA ASP A 44 22.82 7.28 1.36
C ASP A 44 24.32 7.39 1.03
N GLN A 45 24.65 7.81 -0.19
CA GLN A 45 26.03 8.08 -0.60
C GLN A 45 26.65 9.27 0.13
N VAL A 46 25.88 10.34 0.34
CA VAL A 46 26.31 11.51 1.13
C VAL A 46 26.59 11.08 2.58
N ASP A 47 25.72 10.26 3.16
CA ASP A 47 25.87 9.79 4.53
C ASP A 47 27.09 8.87 4.72
N ALA A 48 27.44 8.13 3.68
CA ALA A 48 28.63 7.26 3.63
C ALA A 48 29.96 8.01 3.40
N VAL A 49 29.96 9.32 3.15
CA VAL A 49 31.19 10.12 3.00
C VAL A 49 31.99 10.09 4.31
N ALA A 50 33.26 9.68 4.20
CA ALA A 50 34.12 9.47 5.37
C ALA A 50 34.53 10.78 6.08
N ASP A 51 34.70 11.87 5.33
CA ASP A 51 35.04 13.18 5.91
C ASP A 51 33.78 13.85 6.51
N PRO A 52 33.71 14.05 7.85
CA PRO A 52 32.54 14.64 8.48
C PRO A 52 32.28 16.09 8.03
N ALA A 53 33.32 16.85 7.70
CA ALA A 53 33.18 18.24 7.27
C ALA A 53 32.53 18.33 5.88
N THR A 54 33.00 17.51 4.93
CA THR A 54 32.39 17.41 3.60
C THR A 54 30.95 16.91 3.68
N ARG A 55 30.66 15.89 4.50
CA ARG A 55 29.30 15.39 4.70
C ARG A 55 28.36 16.47 5.24
N ALA A 56 28.78 17.18 6.28
CA ALA A 56 28.00 18.28 6.86
C ALA A 56 27.71 19.38 5.83
N LEU A 57 28.71 19.79 5.03
CA LEU A 57 28.54 20.78 3.98
C LEU A 57 27.51 20.34 2.92
N LEU A 58 27.54 19.07 2.52
CA LEU A 58 26.57 18.51 1.55
C LEU A 58 25.15 18.47 2.13
N GLN A 59 25.03 18.06 3.40
CA GLN A 59 23.75 18.05 4.13
C GLN A 59 23.19 19.47 4.29
N ASP A 60 24.01 20.45 4.68
CA ASP A 60 23.63 21.86 4.81
C ASP A 60 23.19 22.46 3.46
N CYS A 61 23.89 22.10 2.37
CA CYS A 61 23.51 22.49 1.01
C CYS A 61 22.13 21.94 0.64
N LEU A 62 21.90 20.63 0.83
CA LEU A 62 20.62 20.00 0.54
C LEU A 62 19.49 20.62 1.37
N GLN A 63 19.70 20.80 2.68
CA GLN A 63 18.73 21.42 3.58
C GLN A 63 18.40 22.86 3.14
N SER A 64 19.40 23.63 2.73
CA SER A 64 19.21 25.00 2.24
C SER A 64 18.39 25.04 0.95
N VAL A 65 18.65 24.12 0.02
CA VAL A 65 17.88 24.00 -1.21
C VAL A 65 16.43 23.60 -0.90
N LEU A 66 16.20 22.59 -0.06
CA LEU A 66 14.84 22.17 0.31
C LEU A 66 14.06 23.27 1.05
N ALA A 67 14.73 24.02 1.93
CA ALA A 67 14.13 25.16 2.62
C ALA A 67 13.73 26.28 1.66
N LEU A 68 14.57 26.61 0.67
CA LEU A 68 14.26 27.59 -0.36
C LEU A 68 13.02 27.20 -1.17
N HIS A 69 12.95 25.94 -1.61
CA HIS A 69 11.78 25.42 -2.35
C HIS A 69 10.52 25.41 -1.48
N GLY A 70 10.63 25.00 -0.22
CA GLY A 70 9.52 25.03 0.73
C GLY A 70 8.96 26.44 0.93
N GLN A 71 9.82 27.43 1.12
CA GLN A 71 9.40 28.84 1.22
C GLN A 71 8.69 29.33 -0.06
N GLY A 72 9.24 28.99 -1.23
CA GLY A 72 8.63 29.34 -2.51
C GLY A 72 7.24 28.70 -2.68
N LEU A 73 7.10 27.42 -2.37
CA LEU A 73 5.82 26.70 -2.43
C LEU A 73 4.80 27.27 -1.44
N ALA A 74 5.21 27.57 -0.21
CA ALA A 74 4.34 28.20 0.79
C ALA A 74 3.81 29.54 0.29
N GLN A 75 4.69 30.37 -0.29
CA GLN A 75 4.31 31.65 -0.87
C GLN A 75 3.33 31.48 -2.04
N VAL A 76 3.54 30.49 -2.92
CA VAL A 76 2.62 30.18 -4.02
C VAL A 76 1.24 29.80 -3.48
N LEU A 77 1.17 28.90 -2.50
CA LEU A 77 -0.10 28.51 -1.88
C LEU A 77 -0.81 29.71 -1.25
N GLN A 78 -0.08 30.57 -0.54
CA GLN A 78 -0.62 31.78 0.08
C GLN A 78 -1.21 32.73 -0.97
N VAL A 79 -0.47 33.01 -2.06
CA VAL A 79 -0.97 33.87 -3.15
C VAL A 79 -2.24 33.30 -3.78
N VAL A 80 -2.31 31.97 -3.97
CA VAL A 80 -3.50 31.31 -4.49
C VAL A 80 -4.67 31.46 -3.52
N GLN A 81 -4.47 31.24 -2.21
CA GLN A 81 -5.52 31.40 -1.20
C GLN A 81 -6.02 32.85 -1.09
N ASP A 82 -5.12 33.83 -1.19
CA ASP A 82 -5.45 35.26 -1.11
C ASP A 82 -6.18 35.79 -2.35
N SER A 83 -6.27 34.99 -3.43
CA SER A 83 -6.94 35.35 -4.69
C SER A 83 -8.46 35.18 -4.65
N GLY A 84 -9.05 35.03 -3.46
CA GLY A 84 -10.50 34.92 -3.26
C GLY A 84 -11.09 33.61 -3.79
N TYR A 85 -12.34 33.64 -4.23
CA TYR A 85 -13.11 32.42 -4.56
C TYR A 85 -12.50 31.58 -5.69
N GLU A 86 -11.99 32.21 -6.75
CA GLU A 86 -11.33 31.47 -7.85
C GLU A 86 -9.98 30.90 -7.42
N GLY A 87 -9.26 31.60 -6.54
CA GLY A 87 -8.07 31.11 -5.87
C GLY A 87 -8.34 29.85 -5.04
N GLN A 88 -9.42 29.86 -4.26
CA GLN A 88 -9.82 28.70 -3.45
C GLN A 88 -10.08 27.45 -4.30
N LYS A 89 -10.74 27.58 -5.46
CA LYS A 89 -10.94 26.43 -6.37
C LYS A 89 -9.62 25.85 -6.88
N VAL A 90 -8.63 26.70 -7.16
CA VAL A 90 -7.30 26.25 -7.59
C VAL A 90 -6.57 25.58 -6.43
N PHE A 91 -6.63 26.18 -5.23
CA PHE A 91 -6.09 25.58 -4.01
C PHE A 91 -6.66 24.18 -3.78
N ASP A 92 -7.99 24.04 -3.83
CA ASP A 92 -8.67 22.75 -3.67
C ASP A 92 -8.20 21.73 -4.70
N ARG A 93 -8.01 22.13 -5.96
CA ARG A 93 -7.47 21.22 -7.00
C ARG A 93 -6.02 20.81 -6.73
N LEU A 94 -5.17 21.72 -6.25
CA LEU A 94 -3.77 21.46 -5.94
C LEU A 94 -3.64 20.45 -4.78
N ILE A 95 -4.43 20.61 -3.72
CA ILE A 95 -4.33 19.74 -2.54
C ILE A 95 -4.88 18.32 -2.79
N HIS A 96 -5.78 18.16 -3.76
CA HIS A 96 -6.32 16.86 -4.16
C HIS A 96 -5.51 16.20 -5.30
N ASP A 97 -4.54 16.92 -5.89
CA ASP A 97 -3.64 16.33 -6.88
C ASP A 97 -2.61 15.42 -6.20
N SER A 98 -2.53 14.16 -6.66
CA SER A 98 -1.69 13.14 -6.03
C SER A 98 -0.19 13.44 -6.05
N VAL A 99 0.30 14.22 -7.02
CA VAL A 99 1.72 14.59 -7.13
C VAL A 99 2.00 15.81 -6.27
N VAL A 100 1.18 16.85 -6.40
CA VAL A 100 1.33 18.09 -5.61
C VAL A 100 1.18 17.80 -4.12
N ARG A 101 0.19 16.99 -3.72
CA ARG A 101 0.00 16.59 -2.31
C ARG A 101 1.25 15.98 -1.69
N ARG A 102 1.96 15.12 -2.43
CA ARG A 102 3.22 14.50 -1.97
C ARG A 102 4.37 15.51 -1.90
N LEU A 103 4.46 16.42 -2.86
CA LEU A 103 5.44 17.50 -2.81
C LEU A 103 5.22 18.42 -1.60
N LEU A 104 3.96 18.78 -1.31
CA LEU A 104 3.62 19.57 -0.14
C LEU A 104 4.00 18.86 1.17
N LEU A 105 3.85 17.53 1.21
CA LEU A 105 4.25 16.72 2.36
C LEU A 105 5.76 16.81 2.63
N ILE A 106 6.59 16.67 1.60
CA ILE A 106 8.06 16.75 1.72
C ILE A 106 8.50 18.09 2.33
N HIS A 107 7.74 19.16 2.08
CA HIS A 107 8.02 20.50 2.59
C HIS A 107 7.24 20.86 3.87
N GLY A 108 6.49 19.93 4.47
CA GLY A 108 5.69 20.21 5.68
C GLY A 108 4.52 21.20 5.44
N LEU A 109 4.07 21.33 4.20
CA LEU A 109 3.00 22.26 3.76
C LEU A 109 1.67 21.55 3.51
N HIS A 110 1.53 20.31 3.99
CA HIS A 110 0.30 19.56 3.78
C HIS A 110 -0.88 20.26 4.50
N PRO A 111 -2.01 20.51 3.81
CA PRO A 111 -3.12 21.29 4.36
C PRO A 111 -3.83 20.59 5.53
N VAL A 112 -3.79 19.27 5.55
CA VAL A 112 -4.25 18.45 6.67
C VAL A 112 -3.04 18.06 7.50
N ASN A 113 -3.02 18.45 8.77
CA ASN A 113 -1.92 18.11 9.66
C ASN A 113 -1.81 16.57 9.85
N LEU A 114 -0.66 16.12 10.36
CA LEU A 114 -0.37 14.70 10.55
C LEU A 114 -1.41 14.00 11.44
N GLU A 115 -1.80 14.63 12.55
CA GLU A 115 -2.78 14.07 13.49
C GLU A 115 -4.13 13.80 12.84
N ALA A 116 -4.68 14.77 12.08
CA ALA A 116 -5.95 14.61 11.41
C ALA A 116 -5.90 13.53 10.31
N ARG A 117 -4.79 13.44 9.56
CA ARG A 117 -4.59 12.34 8.59
C ARG A 117 -4.48 10.99 9.26
N LEU A 118 -3.82 10.92 10.41
CA LEU A 118 -3.70 9.71 11.19
C LEU A 118 -5.07 9.26 11.69
N LEU A 119 -5.87 10.18 12.25
CA LEU A 119 -7.24 9.87 12.66
C LEU A 119 -8.11 9.39 11.50
N GLU A 120 -8.01 10.03 10.33
CA GLU A 120 -8.73 9.58 9.12
C GLU A 120 -8.31 8.17 8.68
N ALA A 121 -7.01 7.86 8.76
CA ALA A 121 -6.48 6.53 8.46
C ALA A 121 -7.03 5.48 9.42
N LEU A 122 -7.08 5.80 10.72
CA LEU A 122 -7.65 4.93 11.76
C LEU A 122 -9.15 4.73 11.55
N ASP A 123 -9.89 5.79 11.22
CA ASP A 123 -11.33 5.73 10.97
C ASP A 123 -11.68 4.84 9.77
N LYS A 124 -10.81 4.78 8.75
CA LYS A 124 -10.99 3.85 7.61
C LYS A 124 -10.86 2.38 8.00
N VAL A 125 -10.04 2.06 8.99
CA VAL A 125 -9.83 0.67 9.45
C VAL A 125 -10.80 0.26 10.56
N ARG A 126 -11.40 1.21 11.30
CA ARG A 126 -12.38 0.91 12.38
C ARG A 126 -13.51 -0.04 11.96
N PRO A 127 -14.22 0.15 10.82
CA PRO A 127 -15.31 -0.77 10.44
C PRO A 127 -14.83 -2.21 10.27
N TYR A 128 -13.64 -2.39 9.71
CA TYR A 128 -13.01 -3.70 9.58
C TYR A 128 -12.65 -4.27 10.96
N MET A 129 -12.09 -3.46 11.87
CA MET A 129 -11.77 -3.89 13.23
C MET A 129 -13.00 -4.27 14.05
N GLU A 130 -14.06 -3.47 13.97
CA GLU A 130 -15.34 -3.70 14.68
C GLU A 130 -15.98 -5.02 14.25
N SER A 131 -15.92 -5.36 12.96
CA SER A 131 -16.41 -6.65 12.45
C SER A 131 -15.66 -7.86 13.03
N HIS A 132 -14.45 -7.66 13.55
CA HIS A 132 -13.62 -8.67 14.21
C HIS A 132 -13.62 -8.52 15.75
N GLY A 133 -14.54 -7.71 16.29
CA GLY A 133 -14.70 -7.50 17.73
C GLY A 133 -13.60 -6.66 18.36
N GLY A 134 -12.94 -5.80 17.59
CA GLY A 134 -11.89 -4.90 18.06
C GLY A 134 -12.07 -3.44 17.63
N ASN A 135 -11.12 -2.60 18.04
CA ASN A 135 -11.10 -1.17 17.73
C ASN A 135 -9.65 -0.64 17.83
N VAL A 136 -9.36 0.51 17.25
CA VAL A 136 -8.08 1.22 17.40
C VAL A 136 -8.31 2.61 17.97
N GLU A 137 -7.48 3.03 18.90
CA GLU A 137 -7.49 4.38 19.45
C GLU A 137 -6.10 5.00 19.34
N LEU A 138 -6.04 6.27 18.97
CA LEU A 138 -4.82 7.06 19.09
C LEU A 138 -4.68 7.51 20.55
N ILE A 139 -3.59 7.12 21.21
CA ILE A 139 -3.29 7.48 22.60
C ILE A 139 -2.47 8.77 22.65
N SER A 140 -1.46 8.88 21.79
CA SER A 140 -0.62 10.07 21.70
C SER A 140 0.06 10.17 20.35
N LEU A 141 0.38 11.40 19.93
CA LEU A 141 1.28 11.69 18.82
C LEU A 141 2.35 12.66 19.34
N VAL A 142 3.60 12.22 19.44
CA VAL A 142 4.71 13.02 19.96
C VAL A 142 5.92 12.86 19.05
N ASN A 143 6.50 13.97 18.60
CA ASN A 143 7.64 13.97 17.66
C ASN A 143 7.38 13.07 16.43
N ASP A 144 6.19 13.19 15.84
CA ASP A 144 5.76 12.39 14.68
C ASP A 144 5.81 10.86 14.90
N LYS A 145 5.76 10.43 16.17
CA LYS A 145 5.57 9.04 16.58
C LYS A 145 4.22 8.85 17.24
N ALA A 146 3.42 7.91 16.72
CA ALA A 146 2.10 7.61 17.25
C ALA A 146 2.15 6.47 18.27
N CYS A 147 1.41 6.59 19.36
CA CYS A 147 1.08 5.47 20.24
C CYS A 147 -0.38 5.11 20.03
N LEU A 148 -0.64 3.86 19.66
CA LEU A 148 -1.96 3.34 19.36
C LEU A 148 -2.37 2.31 20.41
N ARG A 149 -3.65 2.22 20.74
CA ARG A 149 -4.21 1.15 21.55
C ARG A 149 -5.17 0.34 20.71
N LEU A 150 -4.90 -0.96 20.62
CA LEU A 150 -5.83 -1.90 20.00
C LEU A 150 -6.74 -2.50 21.08
N GLN A 151 -8.05 -2.43 20.87
CA GLN A 151 -9.08 -3.01 21.74
C GLN A 151 -9.67 -4.25 21.06
N GLY A 152 -10.23 -5.18 21.86
CA GLY A 152 -10.99 -6.34 21.35
C GLY A 152 -10.46 -7.72 21.77
N THR A 153 -11.08 -8.77 21.23
CA THR A 153 -10.69 -10.20 21.39
C THR A 153 -9.31 -10.54 20.81
N CYS A 154 -8.60 -9.56 20.25
CA CYS A 154 -7.23 -9.64 19.74
C CYS A 154 -6.20 -10.13 20.78
N LYS A 155 -6.51 -10.13 22.09
CA LYS A 155 -5.63 -10.70 23.12
C LYS A 155 -5.67 -12.24 23.18
N SER A 156 -6.70 -12.89 22.65
CA SER A 156 -6.88 -14.36 22.76
C SER A 156 -6.65 -15.12 21.45
N CYS A 157 -6.41 -14.44 20.33
CA CYS A 157 -6.14 -15.06 19.02
C CYS A 157 -4.93 -14.38 18.34
N PRO A 158 -3.73 -15.00 18.35
CA PRO A 158 -2.51 -14.39 17.81
C PRO A 158 -2.56 -14.09 16.30
N SER A 159 -3.42 -14.81 15.56
CA SER A 159 -3.52 -14.68 14.10
C SER A 159 -4.32 -13.46 13.66
N SER A 160 -5.40 -13.12 14.38
CA SER A 160 -6.27 -11.97 14.10
C SER A 160 -5.58 -10.64 14.46
N ALA A 161 -4.72 -10.62 15.48
CA ALA A 161 -3.98 -9.43 15.87
C ALA A 161 -2.96 -8.98 14.80
N ILE A 162 -2.23 -9.91 14.19
CA ILE A 162 -1.21 -9.61 13.17
C ILE A 162 -1.84 -9.03 11.90
N THR A 163 -2.91 -9.64 11.37
CA THR A 163 -3.59 -9.13 10.17
C THR A 163 -4.19 -7.74 10.40
N LEU A 164 -4.71 -7.50 11.60
CA LEU A 164 -5.26 -6.20 11.98
C LEU A 164 -4.19 -5.13 12.10
N GLU A 165 -3.04 -5.47 12.71
CA GLU A 165 -1.89 -4.58 12.79
C GLU A 165 -1.34 -4.23 11.40
N LEU A 166 -1.26 -5.21 10.49
CA LEU A 166 -0.89 -4.99 9.08
C LEU A 166 -1.87 -4.05 8.36
N ALA A 167 -3.19 -4.21 8.58
CA ALA A 167 -4.20 -3.34 7.98
C ALA A 167 -4.08 -1.90 8.52
N VAL A 168 -3.88 -1.74 9.83
CA VAL A 168 -3.62 -0.44 10.47
C VAL A 168 -2.34 0.18 9.92
N ARG A 169 -1.24 -0.60 9.85
CA ARG A 169 0.05 -0.16 9.31
C ARG A 169 -0.08 0.34 7.88
N HIS A 170 -0.71 -0.44 7.01
CA HIS A 170 -0.89 -0.07 5.60
C HIS A 170 -1.73 1.20 5.45
N ALA A 171 -2.83 1.33 6.21
CA ALA A 171 -3.67 2.54 6.19
C ALA A 171 -2.89 3.78 6.66
N ILE A 172 -2.04 3.62 7.69
CA ILE A 172 -1.18 4.69 8.19
C ILE A 172 -0.10 5.04 7.17
N GLU A 173 0.59 4.08 6.56
CA GLU A 173 1.64 4.31 5.56
C GLU A 173 1.09 5.04 4.32
N GLU A 174 -0.15 4.74 3.91
CA GLU A 174 -0.79 5.42 2.78
C GLU A 174 -1.18 6.88 3.10
N ALA A 175 -1.71 7.13 4.29
CA ALA A 175 -2.23 8.44 4.69
C ALA A 175 -1.16 9.37 5.29
N CYS A 176 -0.18 8.78 5.98
CA CYS A 176 0.82 9.44 6.80
C CYS A 176 2.25 8.93 6.48
N PRO A 177 2.73 9.05 5.23
CA PRO A 177 4.08 8.58 4.88
C PRO A 177 5.21 9.39 5.52
N ASP A 178 4.89 10.52 6.16
CA ASP A 178 5.77 11.35 6.98
C ASP A 178 5.76 10.99 8.48
N LEU A 179 4.98 9.98 8.89
CA LEU A 179 5.03 9.45 10.25
C LEU A 179 6.35 8.70 10.47
N ILE A 180 7.11 9.06 11.51
CA ILE A 180 8.40 8.42 11.83
C ILE A 180 8.21 6.97 12.27
N GLY A 181 7.09 6.68 12.92
CA GLY A 181 6.70 5.33 13.31
C GLY A 181 5.51 5.33 14.25
N PHE A 182 5.04 4.14 14.59
CA PHE A 182 4.05 3.98 15.63
C PHE A 182 4.32 2.74 16.48
N GLU A 183 3.89 2.82 17.74
CA GLU A 183 3.93 1.74 18.71
C GLU A 183 2.50 1.40 19.13
N VAL A 184 2.28 0.14 19.50
CA VAL A 184 0.98 -0.33 20.02
C VAL A 184 1.12 -0.57 21.52
N GLU A 185 0.32 0.10 22.32
CA GLU A 185 0.27 -0.07 23.76
C GLU A 185 -0.11 -1.52 24.12
N GLY A 186 0.81 -2.24 24.77
CA GLY A 186 0.66 -3.66 25.09
C GLY A 186 1.25 -4.63 24.05
N ALA A 187 1.81 -4.13 22.95
CA ALA A 187 2.77 -4.89 22.15
C ALA A 187 4.11 -4.88 22.89
N VAL A 188 4.65 -6.08 23.16
CA VAL A 188 6.05 -6.19 23.58
C VAL A 188 6.89 -5.83 22.37
N GLU A 189 7.71 -4.78 22.48
CA GLU A 189 8.66 -4.41 21.43
C GLU A 189 9.50 -5.63 21.01
N PRO A 190 9.84 -5.80 19.72
CA PRO A 190 11.02 -6.56 19.36
C PRO A 190 12.22 -5.73 19.81
N THR A 191 12.63 -5.91 21.06
CA THR A 191 13.83 -5.28 21.60
C THR A 191 14.99 -5.59 20.69
N THR A 192 15.66 -4.53 20.24
CA THR A 192 16.99 -4.59 19.64
C THR A 192 17.83 -5.57 20.44
N LEU A 193 18.43 -6.54 19.72
CA LEU A 193 19.38 -7.50 20.25
C LEU A 193 20.56 -6.75 20.84
N ASP A 194 20.47 -6.38 22.11
CA ASP A 194 21.65 -6.18 22.93
C ASP A 194 21.88 -7.45 23.75
N GLN A 195 23.07 -7.98 23.54
CA GLN A 195 23.52 -9.23 24.12
C GLN A 195 23.61 -9.03 25.62
N THR A 196 22.81 -9.75 26.40
CA THR A 196 23.29 -10.60 27.49
C THR A 196 22.17 -11.21 28.32
N SER A 197 22.33 -12.52 28.54
CA SER A 197 21.84 -13.32 29.66
C SER A 197 20.34 -13.62 29.84
N SER A 198 20.07 -14.91 29.59
CA SER A 198 19.39 -15.89 30.47
C SER A 198 17.87 -16.07 30.36
N ASP A 199 17.53 -17.20 29.72
CA ASP A 199 16.49 -18.17 30.06
C ASP A 199 15.03 -17.72 30.17
N ALA A 200 14.37 -17.62 29.01
CA ALA A 200 12.97 -18.00 28.87
C ALA A 200 12.77 -18.74 27.52
N LYS A 201 12.40 -20.03 27.59
CA LYS A 201 12.21 -20.91 26.43
C LYS A 201 10.99 -20.45 25.61
N PHE A 202 11.23 -19.91 24.42
CA PHE A 202 10.23 -19.72 23.36
C PHE A 202 10.04 -21.05 22.62
N GLN A 203 8.80 -21.52 22.44
CA GLN A 203 8.51 -22.65 21.54
C GLN A 203 8.26 -22.13 20.11
N PRO A 204 8.89 -22.71 19.07
CA PRO A 204 8.80 -22.19 17.70
C PRO A 204 7.51 -22.58 16.98
N ALA A 205 7.08 -21.73 16.03
CA ALA A 205 5.97 -21.98 15.11
C ALA A 205 6.18 -23.29 14.31
N SER A 206 5.14 -24.12 14.21
CA SER A 206 5.24 -25.43 13.54
C SER A 206 5.14 -25.29 12.02
N TRP A 207 6.26 -25.03 11.37
CA TRP A 207 6.39 -25.09 9.92
C TRP A 207 6.08 -26.51 9.43
N THR A 208 5.12 -26.63 8.51
CA THR A 208 4.75 -27.92 7.93
C THR A 208 5.34 -27.98 6.52
N LEU A 209 6.18 -28.99 6.28
CA LEU A 209 6.74 -29.23 4.96
C LEU A 209 5.62 -29.68 4.02
N LEU A 210 5.52 -29.04 2.85
CA LEU A 210 4.64 -29.49 1.79
C LEU A 210 5.47 -30.37 0.85
N GLU A 211 5.26 -31.67 0.96
CA GLU A 211 5.86 -32.65 0.07
C GLU A 211 5.23 -32.53 -1.35
N ASP A 212 5.98 -32.91 -2.39
CA ASP A 212 5.54 -32.96 -3.79
C ASP A 212 5.18 -31.65 -4.54
N LEU A 213 5.61 -30.48 -4.06
CA LEU A 213 5.48 -29.22 -4.84
C LEU A 213 6.48 -29.08 -6.00
N ALA A 214 7.46 -29.98 -6.11
CA ALA A 214 8.42 -30.02 -7.21
C ALA A 214 7.76 -30.31 -8.59
N GLN A 215 6.49 -30.75 -8.61
CA GLN A 215 5.71 -31.03 -9.82
C GLN A 215 4.85 -29.83 -10.30
N LEU A 216 4.85 -28.70 -9.59
CA LEU A 216 4.19 -27.44 -10.05
C LEU A 216 4.84 -26.83 -11.30
N ASN A 217 5.85 -27.48 -11.89
CA ASN A 217 6.49 -27.02 -13.13
C ASN A 217 5.56 -27.09 -14.35
N ASN A 218 4.45 -27.85 -14.30
CA ASN A 218 3.46 -27.95 -15.38
C ASN A 218 2.06 -27.43 -15.01
N ASP A 219 1.69 -27.42 -13.72
CA ASP A 219 0.37 -26.94 -13.25
C ASP A 219 0.55 -25.64 -12.45
N ASN A 220 -0.11 -24.55 -12.86
CA ASN A 220 0.03 -23.25 -12.18
C ASN A 220 -0.82 -23.13 -10.89
N LEU A 221 -1.66 -24.12 -10.59
CA LEU A 221 -2.58 -24.14 -9.45
C LEU A 221 -2.74 -25.56 -8.90
N ARG A 222 -2.64 -25.74 -7.58
CA ARG A 222 -2.91 -27.00 -6.89
C ARG A 222 -3.65 -26.80 -5.59
N VAL A 223 -4.48 -27.78 -5.25
CA VAL A 223 -5.13 -27.89 -3.94
C VAL A 223 -4.39 -28.96 -3.13
N ILE A 224 -3.99 -28.62 -1.91
CA ILE A 224 -3.33 -29.55 -0.99
C ILE A 224 -4.11 -29.61 0.31
N GLU A 225 -4.34 -30.81 0.83
CA GLU A 225 -4.88 -31.01 2.16
C GLU A 225 -3.75 -31.36 3.12
N THR A 226 -3.60 -30.57 4.19
CA THR A 226 -2.58 -30.80 5.20
C THR A 226 -3.08 -30.41 6.58
N LYS A 227 -2.86 -31.28 7.57
CA LYS A 227 -3.36 -31.15 8.95
C LYS A 227 -4.85 -30.72 9.04
N GLY A 228 -5.70 -31.19 8.12
CA GLY A 228 -7.13 -30.87 8.09
C GLY A 228 -7.50 -29.52 7.48
N ILE A 229 -6.55 -28.79 6.90
CA ILE A 229 -6.77 -27.53 6.19
C ILE A 229 -6.60 -27.77 4.69
N SER A 230 -7.62 -27.38 3.91
CA SER A 230 -7.54 -27.36 2.44
C SER A 230 -6.91 -26.05 1.98
N LEU A 231 -5.74 -26.13 1.36
CA LEU A 231 -4.96 -25.02 0.85
C LEU A 231 -4.98 -24.99 -0.67
N LEU A 232 -5.01 -23.79 -1.22
CA LEU A 232 -4.89 -23.49 -2.63
C LEU A 232 -3.52 -22.85 -2.86
N ILE A 233 -2.65 -23.52 -3.61
CA ILE A 233 -1.29 -23.08 -3.90
C ILE A 233 -1.19 -22.76 -5.37
N CYS A 234 -0.78 -21.54 -5.71
CA CYS A 234 -0.65 -21.11 -7.09
C CYS A 234 0.72 -20.50 -7.37
N LYS A 235 1.21 -20.69 -8.59
CA LYS A 235 2.41 -20.07 -9.11
C LYS A 235 2.03 -19.01 -10.14
N VAL A 236 2.42 -17.76 -9.91
CA VAL A 236 2.20 -16.63 -10.83
C VAL A 236 3.50 -15.85 -10.97
N ASN A 237 3.99 -15.67 -12.20
CA ASN A 237 5.24 -14.97 -12.49
C ASN A 237 6.43 -15.47 -11.65
N GLU A 238 6.63 -16.79 -11.60
CA GLU A 238 7.67 -17.46 -10.79
C GLU A 238 7.53 -17.37 -9.26
N ASN A 239 6.54 -16.62 -8.74
CA ASN A 239 6.26 -16.52 -7.31
C ASN A 239 5.17 -17.50 -6.87
N LEU A 240 5.34 -18.11 -5.69
CA LEU A 240 4.37 -19.02 -5.08
C LEU A 240 3.52 -18.29 -4.06
N TYR A 241 2.22 -18.57 -4.09
CA TYR A 241 1.24 -18.05 -3.16
C TYR A 241 0.42 -19.20 -2.61
N ALA A 242 0.00 -19.12 -1.35
CA ALA A 242 -0.92 -20.05 -0.74
C ALA A 242 -2.10 -19.32 -0.11
N TYR A 243 -3.28 -19.88 -0.27
CA TYR A 243 -4.53 -19.37 0.25
C TYR A 243 -5.33 -20.50 0.88
N ARG A 244 -6.28 -20.18 1.77
CA ARG A 244 -7.34 -21.13 2.14
C ARG A 244 -8.14 -21.46 0.88
N ASN A 245 -8.45 -22.73 0.68
CA ASN A 245 -9.28 -23.16 -0.43
C ASN A 245 -10.78 -22.90 -0.17
N LEU A 246 -11.15 -21.64 -0.01
CA LEU A 246 -12.52 -21.21 0.26
C LEU A 246 -12.78 -19.81 -0.31
N CYS A 247 -13.84 -19.67 -1.10
CA CYS A 247 -14.23 -18.39 -1.67
C CYS A 247 -14.95 -17.52 -0.61
N PRO A 248 -14.47 -16.30 -0.31
CA PRO A 248 -15.08 -15.44 0.71
C PRO A 248 -16.46 -14.90 0.29
N ALA A 249 -16.77 -14.86 -1.01
CA ALA A 249 -18.07 -14.41 -1.50
C ALA A 249 -19.18 -15.47 -1.34
N CYS A 250 -18.86 -16.74 -1.62
CA CYS A 250 -19.88 -17.80 -1.74
C CYS A 250 -19.63 -19.05 -0.90
N GLY A 251 -18.49 -19.14 -0.20
CA GLY A 251 -18.15 -20.27 0.66
C GLY A 251 -17.82 -21.58 -0.08
N LEU A 252 -17.66 -21.56 -1.40
CA LEU A 252 -17.27 -22.74 -2.17
C LEU A 252 -15.75 -22.83 -2.31
N ALA A 253 -15.24 -24.06 -2.32
CA ALA A 253 -13.83 -24.34 -2.62
C ALA A 253 -13.50 -24.05 -4.09
N PHE A 254 -12.27 -23.60 -4.32
CA PHE A 254 -11.70 -23.47 -5.66
C PHE A 254 -11.33 -24.84 -6.21
N LYS A 255 -11.35 -24.94 -7.53
CA LYS A 255 -10.89 -26.12 -8.27
C LYS A 255 -9.46 -25.88 -8.75
N SER A 256 -8.74 -26.95 -9.03
CA SER A 256 -7.34 -26.91 -9.49
C SER A 256 -7.14 -26.30 -10.88
N ASP A 257 -8.20 -25.99 -11.61
CA ASP A 257 -8.20 -25.35 -12.93
C ASP A 257 -8.65 -23.87 -12.88
N GLY A 258 -8.86 -23.31 -11.69
CA GLY A 258 -9.41 -21.96 -11.49
C GLY A 258 -8.42 -20.81 -11.61
N LEU A 259 -7.23 -20.97 -12.20
CA LEU A 259 -6.25 -19.88 -12.36
C LEU A 259 -6.19 -19.42 -13.82
N GLU A 260 -6.59 -18.18 -14.07
CA GLU A 260 -6.57 -17.53 -15.39
C GLU A 260 -5.84 -16.19 -15.25
N GLU A 261 -4.76 -15.97 -16.01
CA GLU A 261 -4.03 -14.68 -16.06
C GLU A 261 -3.62 -14.13 -14.66
N GLY A 262 -3.25 -15.03 -13.73
CA GLY A 262 -2.88 -14.65 -12.36
C GLY A 262 -4.08 -14.39 -11.42
N GLN A 263 -5.31 -14.65 -11.88
CA GLN A 263 -6.53 -14.51 -11.11
C GLN A 263 -7.12 -15.87 -10.76
N LEU A 264 -7.46 -16.06 -9.49
CA LEU A 264 -8.16 -17.22 -8.95
C LEU A 264 -9.66 -17.02 -9.08
N LYS A 265 -10.32 -17.94 -9.78
CA LYS A 265 -11.74 -17.93 -10.08
C LYS A 265 -12.44 -19.09 -9.37
N CYS A 266 -13.46 -18.78 -8.58
CA CYS A 266 -14.28 -19.81 -7.95
C CYS A 266 -15.32 -20.39 -8.94
N PRO A 267 -15.97 -21.52 -8.64
CA PRO A 267 -16.95 -22.15 -9.54
C PRO A 267 -18.15 -21.28 -9.94
N ILE A 268 -18.50 -20.30 -9.11
CA ILE A 268 -19.60 -19.35 -9.36
C ILE A 268 -19.13 -18.13 -10.16
N GLY A 269 -17.82 -17.94 -10.31
CA GLY A 269 -17.22 -16.90 -11.17
C GLY A 269 -16.65 -15.69 -10.44
N HIS A 270 -16.64 -15.65 -9.10
CA HIS A 270 -15.91 -14.63 -8.34
C HIS A 270 -14.40 -14.75 -8.60
N ARG A 271 -13.73 -13.62 -8.80
CA ARG A 271 -12.32 -13.54 -9.19
C ARG A 271 -11.48 -12.79 -8.15
N TYR A 272 -10.29 -13.31 -7.88
CA TYR A 272 -9.35 -12.79 -6.89
C TYR A 272 -7.95 -12.72 -7.50
N ASP A 273 -7.22 -11.64 -7.27
CA ASP A 273 -5.86 -11.44 -7.77
C ASP A 273 -4.85 -12.13 -6.84
N ALA A 274 -4.16 -13.15 -7.35
CA ALA A 274 -3.21 -13.92 -6.57
C ALA A 274 -1.93 -13.16 -6.21
N GLN A 275 -1.57 -12.09 -6.94
CA GLN A 275 -0.38 -11.28 -6.65
C GLN A 275 -0.70 -10.16 -5.65
N ARG A 276 -1.96 -9.73 -5.59
CA ARG A 276 -2.43 -8.70 -4.64
C ARG A 276 -3.08 -9.31 -3.41
N ALA A 277 -2.36 -10.24 -2.76
CA ALA A 277 -2.80 -10.91 -1.53
C ALA A 277 -4.22 -11.52 -1.60
N GLY A 278 -4.66 -11.96 -2.78
CA GLY A 278 -5.98 -12.54 -2.97
C GLY A 278 -7.12 -11.53 -3.00
N ALA A 279 -6.85 -10.24 -3.28
CA ALA A 279 -7.87 -9.18 -3.35
C ALA A 279 -8.90 -9.44 -4.47
N GLY A 280 -10.17 -9.19 -4.19
CA GLY A 280 -11.26 -9.38 -5.14
C GLY A 280 -11.18 -8.41 -6.32
N VAL A 281 -11.26 -8.94 -7.54
CA VAL A 281 -11.10 -8.16 -8.78
C VAL A 281 -12.30 -7.25 -9.06
N HIS A 282 -13.50 -7.72 -8.70
CA HIS A 282 -14.76 -6.99 -8.93
C HIS A 282 -15.36 -6.42 -7.64
N ASN A 283 -14.90 -6.88 -6.49
CA ASN A 283 -15.31 -6.39 -5.18
C ASN A 283 -14.07 -6.37 -4.28
N LEU A 284 -13.56 -5.16 -4.02
CA LEU A 284 -12.30 -4.93 -3.32
C LEU A 284 -12.39 -5.22 -1.81
N ASP A 285 -13.60 -5.37 -1.27
CA ASP A 285 -13.82 -5.69 0.15
C ASP A 285 -13.62 -7.19 0.45
N LEU A 286 -13.57 -8.03 -0.60
CA LEU A 286 -13.40 -9.47 -0.47
C LEU A 286 -11.95 -9.87 -0.75
N HIS A 287 -11.38 -10.70 0.11
CA HIS A 287 -10.01 -11.21 -0.08
C HIS A 287 -9.92 -12.69 0.32
N LEU A 288 -9.06 -13.43 -0.37
CA LEU A 288 -8.70 -14.79 0.03
C LEU A 288 -7.84 -14.75 1.30
N ASP A 289 -7.96 -15.77 2.15
CA ASP A 289 -7.18 -15.92 3.38
C ASP A 289 -5.77 -16.46 3.06
N PRO A 290 -4.69 -15.66 3.11
CA PRO A 290 -3.36 -16.09 2.68
C PRO A 290 -2.62 -16.90 3.75
N PHE A 291 -1.84 -17.88 3.32
CA PHE A 291 -0.94 -18.65 4.18
C PHE A 291 0.53 -18.30 3.87
N PRO A 292 1.36 -17.99 4.88
CA PRO A 292 2.77 -17.74 4.67
C PRO A 292 3.49 -18.97 4.12
N LEU A 293 4.24 -18.76 3.04
CA LEU A 293 5.12 -19.76 2.43
C LEU A 293 6.59 -19.37 2.63
N LEU A 294 7.42 -20.38 2.88
CA LEU A 294 8.87 -20.25 2.89
C LEU A 294 9.44 -21.26 1.89
N VAL A 295 10.23 -20.76 0.93
CA VAL A 295 10.91 -21.61 -0.06
C VAL A 295 12.40 -21.66 0.29
N GLU A 296 12.89 -22.82 0.72
CA GLU A 296 14.29 -23.05 1.06
C GLU A 296 14.80 -24.29 0.34
N ASN A 297 15.88 -24.17 -0.44
CA ASN A 297 16.54 -25.29 -1.12
C ASN A 297 15.59 -26.17 -1.96
N GLY A 298 14.65 -25.55 -2.67
CA GLY A 298 13.65 -26.26 -3.50
C GLY A 298 12.53 -26.95 -2.71
N ARG A 299 12.45 -26.72 -1.40
CA ARG A 299 11.38 -27.21 -0.52
C ARG A 299 10.51 -26.05 -0.10
N VAL A 300 9.20 -26.26 -0.15
CA VAL A 300 8.23 -25.26 0.28
C VAL A 300 7.66 -25.69 1.63
N LYS A 301 7.70 -24.77 2.60
CA LYS A 301 7.09 -24.94 3.91
C LYS A 301 5.94 -23.97 4.01
N VAL A 302 4.83 -24.42 4.56
CA VAL A 302 3.70 -23.55 4.91
C VAL A 302 3.56 -23.49 6.41
N SER A 303 3.32 -22.29 6.92
CA SER A 303 2.94 -22.12 8.32
C SER A 303 1.45 -22.38 8.46
N LEU A 304 1.09 -23.57 8.94
CA LEU A 304 -0.28 -23.89 9.32
C LEU A 304 -0.50 -23.38 10.75
N ARG A 305 -1.45 -22.46 10.90
CA ARG A 305 -1.91 -21.97 12.21
C ARG A 305 -2.84 -22.98 12.86
#